data_AF-A0A0D1XHW7-F1
#
_entry.id   AF-A0A0D1XHW7-F1
#
_cell.length_a   1.000
_cell.length_b   1.000
_cell.length_c   1.000
_cell.angle_alpha   90.00
_cell.angle_beta   90.00
_cell.angle_gamma   90.00
#
_symmetry.space_group_name_H-M   'P 1'
#
loop_
_entity.id
_entity.type
_entity.pdbx_description
1 polymer ?
#
loop_
_entity_poly.entity_id
_entity_poly.type
_entity_poly.pdbx_seq_one_letter_code
_entity_poly.pdbx_strand_id
1 'polypeptide(L)' 'MYYVVYETISLFGKSNDHNVAAFETLGEARDFAQEVTGQGSPKVTIAQEIGMGDKEDRLAN' A
#
# COMPACT_ATOMS: atom_id res chain seq x y z
N MET A 1 11.65 1.73 0.50
CA MET A 1 10.44 2.53 0.79
C MET A 1 9.26 1.59 0.99
N TYR A 2 8.28 1.96 1.82
CA TYR A 2 7.04 1.19 2.03
C TYR A 2 5.85 1.99 1.52
N TYR A 3 4.84 1.29 1.01
CA TYR A 3 3.64 1.88 0.43
C TYR A 3 2.41 1.25 1.04
N VAL A 4 1.43 2.04 1.44
CA VAL A 4 0.11 1.57 1.85
C VAL A 4 -0.88 1.90 0.75
N VAL A 5 -1.40 0.87 0.10
CA VAL A 5 -2.46 0.95 -0.90
C VAL A 5 -3.77 0.67 -0.20
N TYR A 6 -4.74 1.57 -0.31
CA TYR A 6 -6.04 1.40 0.35
C TYR A 6 -7.20 1.97 -0.46
N GLU A 7 -8.39 1.46 -0.18
CA GLU A 7 -9.64 1.92 -0.77
C GLU A 7 -10.44 2.75 0.24
N THR A 8 -11.08 3.82 -0.20
CA THR A 8 -12.07 4.57 0.58
C THR A 8 -13.44 4.47 -0.07
N ILE A 9 -14.48 4.28 0.76
CA ILE A 9 -15.86 4.15 0.29
C ILE A 9 -16.32 5.53 -0.21
N SER A 10 -16.70 5.61 -1.47
CA SER A 10 -17.37 6.79 -2.01
C SER A 10 -18.85 6.75 -1.66
N LEU A 11 -19.34 7.73 -0.89
CA LEU A 11 -20.76 7.86 -0.54
C LEU A 11 -21.63 8.37 -1.69
N PHE A 12 -20.99 8.89 -2.75
CA PHE A 12 -21.67 9.55 -3.88
C PHE A 12 -21.29 8.98 -5.25
N GLY A 13 -20.33 8.04 -5.30
CA GLY A 13 -19.81 7.43 -6.52
C GLY A 13 -20.21 5.96 -6.68
N LYS A 14 -20.08 5.42 -7.90
CA LYS A 14 -20.33 4.01 -8.22
C LYS A 14 -19.16 3.07 -7.87
N SER A 15 -18.04 3.61 -7.40
CA SER A 15 -16.79 2.88 -7.14
C SER A 15 -16.03 3.47 -5.96
N ASN A 16 -15.21 2.65 -5.31
CA ASN A 16 -14.30 3.09 -4.26
C ASN A 16 -13.11 3.87 -4.85
N ASP A 17 -12.65 4.87 -4.12
CA ASP A 17 -11.43 5.61 -4.46
C ASP A 17 -10.20 4.82 -4.03
N HIS A 18 -9.20 4.74 -4.90
CA HIS A 18 -7.95 4.05 -4.64
C HIS A 18 -6.87 5.05 -4.26
N ASN A 19 -6.24 4.84 -3.10
CA ASN A 19 -5.26 5.74 -2.52
C ASN A 19 -3.93 5.02 -2.28
N VAL A 20 -2.84 5.78 -2.31
CA VAL A 20 -1.49 5.30 -2.01
C VAL A 20 -0.79 6.30 -1.11
N ALA A 21 -0.27 5.83 0.02
CA ALA A 21 0.59 6.59 0.93
C ALA A 21 1.97 5.93 1.00
N ALA A 22 3.04 6.72 1.10
CA ALA A 22 4.41 6.23 1.13
C ALA A 22 5.09 6.58 2.45
N PHE A 23 5.91 5.66 2.95
CA PHE A 23 6.55 5.71 4.27
C PHE A 23 8.00 5.23 4.19
N GLU A 24 8.87 5.81 5.02
CA GLU A 24 10.27 5.41 5.09
C GLU A 24 10.45 4.08 5.81
N THR A 25 9.65 3.86 6.87
CA THR A 25 9.75 2.67 7.72
C THR A 25 8.52 1.77 7.64
N LEU A 26 8.71 0.47 7.92
CA LEU A 26 7.60 -0.48 8.04
C LEU A 26 6.68 -0.17 9.23
N GLY A 27 7.22 0.44 10.29
CA GLY A 27 6.45 0.83 11.48
C GLY A 27 5.38 1.86 11.13
N GLU A 28 5.79 2.96 10.51
CA GLU A 28 4.87 4.02 10.07
C GLU A 28 3.81 3.51 9.10
N ALA A 29 4.20 2.66 8.14
CA ALA A 29 3.26 2.05 7.20
C ALA A 29 2.23 1.14 7.91
N ARG A 30 2.62 0.44 8.98
CA ARG A 30 1.71 -0.40 9.77
C ARG A 30 0.76 0.42 10.61
N ASP A 31 1.26 1.44 11.29
CA ASP A 31 0.45 2.33 12.13
C ASP A 31 -0.63 3.01 11.28
N PHE A 32 -0.24 3.52 10.10
CA PHE A 32 -1.19 4.10 9.15
C PHE A 32 -2.19 3.07 8.61
N ALA A 33 -1.73 1.87 8.24
CA ALA A 33 -2.63 0.81 7.76
C ALA A 33 -3.66 0.40 8.83
N GLN A 34 -3.27 0.36 10.11
CA GLN A 34 -4.19 0.09 11.22
C GLN A 34 -5.21 1.21 11.41
N GLU A 35 -4.79 2.47 11.34
CA GLU A 35 -5.67 3.63 11.41
C GLU A 35 -6.74 3.59 10.31
N VAL A 36 -6.31 3.41 9.06
CA VAL A 36 -7.17 3.37 7.87
C VAL A 36 -8.15 2.18 7.91
N THR A 37 -7.71 1.04 8.46
CA THR A 37 -8.57 -0.13 8.69
C THR A 37 -9.63 0.18 9.76
N GLY A 38 -9.25 0.86 10.85
CA GLY A 38 -10.16 1.28 11.92
C GLY A 38 -11.23 2.28 11.45
N GLN A 39 -10.95 3.06 10.41
CA GLN A 39 -11.90 3.98 9.77
C GLN A 39 -12.90 3.29 8.83
N GLY A 40 -12.77 1.97 8.62
CA GLY A 40 -13.71 1.17 7.81
C GLY A 40 -13.31 1.06 6.33
N SER A 41 -12.04 1.27 5.99
CA SER A 41 -11.57 1.09 4.63
C SER A 41 -11.69 -0.38 4.19
N PRO A 42 -12.37 -0.69 3.07
CA PRO A 42 -12.69 -2.06 2.67
C PRO A 42 -11.47 -2.88 2.25
N LYS A 43 -10.38 -2.22 1.84
CA LYS A 43 -9.14 -2.88 1.42
C LYS A 43 -7.95 -2.03 1.81
N VAL A 44 -6.97 -2.65 2.46
CA VAL A 44 -5.70 -2.03 2.86
C VAL A 44 -4.58 -3.05 2.60
N THR A 45 -3.48 -2.64 2.00
CA THR A 45 -2.34 -3.50 1.67
C THR A 45 -1.04 -2.73 1.82
N ILE A 46 -0.07 -3.32 2.50
CA ILE A 46 1.30 -2.77 2.59
C ILE A 46 2.15 -3.46 1.51
N ALA A 47 2.74 -2.66 0.63
CA ALA A 47 3.74 -3.08 -0.32
C ALA A 47 5.11 -2.51 0.08
N GLN A 48 6.17 -3.23 -0.24
CA GLN A 48 7.54 -2.76 -0.06
C GLN A 48 8.16 -2.56 -1.44
N GLU A 49 8.86 -1.44 -1.62
CA GLU A 49 9.76 -1.28 -2.75
C GLU A 49 10.90 -2.29 -2.59
N ILE A 50 10.90 -3.31 -3.45
CA ILE A 50 12.09 -4.12 -3.66
C ILE A 50 12.86 -3.39 -4.76
N GLY A 51 14.05 -2.90 -4.42
CA GLY A 51 14.93 -2.29 -5.42
C GLY A 51 15.09 -3.25 -6.61
N MET A 52 15.03 -2.73 -7.84
CA MET A 52 15.25 -3.49 -9.07
C MET A 52 16.73 -3.95 -9.21
N GLY A 53 17.36 -4.43 -8.14
CA GLY A 53 18.70 -5.04 -8.15
C GLY A 53 18.67 -6.57 -8.28
N ASP A 54 17.56 -7.23 -7.95
CA ASP A 54 17.47 -8.70 -7.87
C ASP A 54 16.71 -9.35 -9.04
N LYS A 55 16.43 -8.61 -10.12
CA LYS A 55 15.77 -9.14 -11.33
C LYS A 55 16.69 -9.35 -12.53
N GLU A 56 17.91 -8.84 -12.52
CA GLU A 56 18.86 -9.08 -13.63
C GLU A 56 19.63 -10.41 -13.49
N ASP A 57 19.84 -10.94 -12.29
CA ASP A 57 20.60 -12.20 -12.09
C ASP A 57 19.81 -13.49 -12.41
N ARG A 58 18.48 -13.41 -12.61
CA ARG A 58 17.62 -14.59 -12.81
C ARG A 58 17.15 -14.82 -14.26
N LEU A 59 17.56 -13.96 -15.18
CA LEU A 59 17.27 -14.09 -16.62
C LEU A 59 18.51 -14.45 -17.46
N ALA A 60 19.67 -14.63 -16.80
CA ALA A 60 20.94 -14.97 -17.44
C ALA A 60 21.42 -16.41 -17.15
N ASN A 61 20.53 -17.32 -16.71
CA ASN A 61 20.86 -18.73 -16.50
C ASN A 61 19.79 -19.66 -17.09
#